data_AF-A0A0L8HHA4-F1
#
_entry.id   AF-A0A0L8HHA4-F1
#
_cell.length_a   1.000
_cell.length_b   1.000
_cell.length_c   1.000
_cell.angle_alpha   90.00
_cell.angle_beta   90.00
_cell.angle_gamma   90.00
#
_symmetry.space_group_name_H-M   'P 1'
#
loop_
_entity.id
_entity.type
_entity.pdbx_description
1 polymer ?
#
loop_
_entity_poly.entity_id
_entity_poly.type
_entity_poly.pdbx_seq_one_letter_code
_entity_poly.pdbx_strand_id
1 'polypeptide(L)'
;QKISMFKYVVIHIDETTNMADLAQLCVYIRYVHNKLLENEFLFCETLNTRITATNIFQKVDQFFNTHGINWEHVVGMCTDGAPAMVGCRSGFQTMVKKSPNAIGTHCTLHRQGLMVKTMPDHLKNVLNDVVKAVNFIKANSLNSRLFTDLCKDNGSDFETLLLYLHVRWLSKGKVLKRVSVLRKEIHEFLRGAKNRTAQTIFQYSNCAPFPNFNTFLDEDDLRVDADILDIMKQHVLILHAEIQRYFPDLQNFGKVHFITNPFTISVVDLPSEDYVIQEQFIDLLNNGGAKNAFHNMCCSEFWIEMTQSYPVVAKLALKFIVPFATTYKQEPAFATLLAIKIKARNKLEVAHDMSVALSKMQPNKF
;
A
#
# COMPACT_ATOMS: atom_id res chain seq x y z
N GLN A 1 -12.33 -26.14 -4.27
CA GLN A 1 -12.72 -26.19 -5.70
C GLN A 1 -12.30 -24.96 -6.54
N LYS A 2 -11.80 -23.85 -5.96
CA LYS A 2 -11.37 -22.64 -6.71
C LYS A 2 -9.92 -22.63 -7.23
N ILE A 3 -9.08 -23.56 -6.77
CA ILE A 3 -7.62 -23.35 -6.72
C ILE A 3 -6.90 -23.76 -8.03
N SER A 4 -7.49 -24.62 -8.86
CA SER A 4 -6.95 -25.01 -10.17
C SER A 4 -7.17 -23.98 -11.29
N MET A 5 -7.84 -22.85 -11.01
CA MET A 5 -8.19 -21.83 -12.01
C MET A 5 -7.26 -20.60 -12.00
N PHE A 6 -6.28 -20.53 -11.09
CA PHE A 6 -5.44 -19.35 -10.96
C PHE A 6 -4.45 -19.24 -12.13
N LYS A 7 -4.62 -18.22 -12.97
CA LYS A 7 -3.65 -17.83 -14.01
C LYS A 7 -3.01 -16.51 -13.62
N TYR A 8 -1.75 -16.30 -14.02
CA TYR A 8 -0.99 -15.08 -13.74
C TYR A 8 -0.95 -14.77 -12.23
N VAL A 9 -0.29 -15.61 -11.47
CA VAL A 9 -0.18 -15.51 -10.01
C VAL A 9 1.04 -14.67 -9.64
N VAL A 10 0.85 -13.73 -8.73
CA VAL A 10 1.94 -13.03 -8.04
C VAL A 10 1.87 -13.33 -6.56
N ILE A 11 2.99 -13.73 -5.99
CA ILE A 11 3.11 -14.03 -4.56
C ILE A 11 3.53 -12.76 -3.82
N HIS A 12 2.72 -12.29 -2.90
CA HIS A 12 3.08 -11.20 -1.99
C HIS A 12 3.49 -11.80 -0.66
N ILE A 13 4.71 -11.50 -0.24
CA ILE A 13 5.26 -12.02 1.00
C ILE A 13 5.66 -10.85 1.88
N ASP A 14 5.21 -10.89 3.12
CA ASP A 14 5.62 -9.96 4.16
C ASP A 14 6.03 -10.72 5.41
N GLU A 15 7.07 -10.23 6.06
CA GLU A 15 7.52 -10.72 7.34
C GLU A 15 7.05 -9.74 8.43
N THR A 16 6.49 -10.28 9.50
CA THR A 16 6.16 -9.48 10.68
C THR A 16 6.54 -10.23 11.94
N THR A 17 6.80 -9.55 13.05
CA THR A 17 7.00 -10.21 14.34
C THR A 17 5.70 -10.28 15.12
N ASN A 18 5.41 -11.40 15.80
CA ASN A 18 4.30 -11.44 16.76
C ASN A 18 4.68 -10.78 18.10
N MET A 19 3.78 -10.80 19.08
CA MET A 19 4.01 -10.21 20.40
C MET A 19 5.08 -10.93 21.24
N ALA A 20 5.45 -12.15 20.87
CA ALA A 20 6.55 -12.92 21.48
C ALA A 20 7.86 -12.77 20.69
N ASP A 21 7.95 -11.74 19.84
CA ASP A 21 9.06 -11.46 18.92
C ASP A 21 9.41 -12.62 17.96
N LEU A 22 8.48 -13.56 17.75
CA LEU A 22 8.65 -14.62 16.77
C LEU A 22 8.28 -14.09 15.39
N ALA A 23 9.15 -14.30 14.42
CA ALA A 23 8.89 -13.99 13.02
C ALA A 23 7.69 -14.79 12.51
N GLN A 24 6.79 -14.10 11.82
CA GLN A 24 5.59 -14.59 11.17
C GLN A 24 5.69 -14.28 9.69
N LEU A 25 5.51 -15.31 8.87
CA LEU A 25 5.46 -15.20 7.43
C LEU A 25 4.01 -15.05 6.99
N CYS A 26 3.65 -13.88 6.46
CA CYS A 26 2.35 -13.64 5.85
C CYS A 26 2.45 -13.79 4.33
N VAL A 27 1.62 -14.64 3.75
CA VAL A 27 1.60 -14.88 2.30
C VAL A 27 0.23 -14.60 1.73
N TYR A 28 0.21 -13.79 0.68
CA TYR A 28 -0.95 -13.49 -0.14
C TYR A 28 -0.64 -13.82 -1.59
N ILE A 29 -1.64 -14.13 -2.38
CA ILE A 29 -1.51 -14.17 -3.84
C ILE A 29 -2.42 -13.15 -4.48
N ARG A 30 -1.95 -12.58 -5.58
CA ARG A 30 -2.74 -11.79 -6.51
C ARG A 30 -2.82 -12.55 -7.82
N TYR A 31 -4.01 -12.72 -8.37
CA TYR A 31 -4.22 -13.56 -9.55
C TYR A 31 -5.37 -13.06 -10.41
N VAL A 32 -5.41 -13.55 -11.64
CA VAL A 32 -6.52 -13.31 -12.56
C VAL A 32 -7.54 -14.44 -12.39
N HIS A 33 -8.79 -14.07 -12.08
CA HIS A 33 -9.93 -14.99 -12.02
C HIS A 33 -11.19 -14.29 -12.53
N ASN A 34 -11.96 -14.97 -13.38
CA ASN A 34 -13.19 -14.44 -13.99
C ASN A 34 -13.02 -13.01 -14.55
N LYS A 35 -11.93 -12.80 -15.31
CA LYS A 35 -11.58 -11.52 -15.95
C LYS A 35 -11.21 -10.38 -14.99
N LEU A 36 -11.06 -10.66 -13.69
CA LEU A 36 -10.76 -9.66 -12.66
C LEU A 36 -9.47 -9.98 -11.90
N LEU A 37 -8.85 -8.94 -11.36
CA LEU A 37 -7.74 -9.09 -10.41
C LEU A 37 -8.26 -9.26 -8.99
N GLU A 38 -7.95 -10.41 -8.42
CA GLU A 38 -8.28 -10.77 -7.06
C GLU A 38 -7.02 -10.90 -6.21
N ASN A 39 -7.17 -10.67 -4.91
CA ASN A 39 -6.14 -11.00 -3.93
C ASN A 39 -6.76 -12.02 -2.96
N GLU A 40 -5.99 -13.03 -2.61
CA GLU A 40 -6.37 -14.05 -1.63
C GLU A 40 -5.27 -14.16 -0.57
N PHE A 41 -5.67 -14.17 0.69
CA PHE A 41 -4.79 -14.51 1.79
C PHE A 41 -4.61 -16.03 1.82
N LEU A 42 -3.36 -16.49 1.82
CA LEU A 42 -3.07 -17.92 1.85
C LEU A 42 -2.88 -18.41 3.29
N PHE A 43 -1.87 -17.87 3.98
CA PHE A 43 -1.56 -18.26 5.35
C PHE A 43 -0.68 -17.23 6.07
N CYS A 44 -0.64 -17.36 7.40
CA CYS A 44 0.27 -16.66 8.29
C CYS A 44 0.85 -17.67 9.27
N GLU A 45 2.14 -17.97 9.16
CA GLU A 45 2.79 -19.02 9.95
C GLU A 45 4.07 -18.54 10.62
N THR A 46 4.33 -19.04 11.83
CA THR A 46 5.57 -18.77 12.56
C THR A 46 6.78 -19.40 11.87
N LEU A 47 7.86 -18.64 11.74
CA LEU A 47 9.18 -19.12 11.36
C LEU A 47 9.98 -19.45 12.63
N ASN A 48 9.98 -20.73 13.04
CA ASN A 48 10.50 -21.17 14.33
C ASN A 48 12.04 -21.13 14.48
N THR A 49 12.79 -20.85 13.41
CA THR A 49 14.27 -20.87 13.42
C THR A 49 14.85 -19.60 12.82
N ARG A 50 15.58 -19.69 11.70
CA ARG A 50 16.16 -18.53 11.02
C ARG A 50 15.27 -18.12 9.85
N ILE A 51 15.13 -16.81 9.64
CA ILE A 51 14.46 -16.25 8.46
C ILE A 51 15.42 -16.40 7.28
N THR A 52 15.44 -17.60 6.70
CA THR A 52 16.20 -17.88 5.48
C THR A 52 15.23 -18.03 4.32
N ALA A 53 15.68 -17.64 3.12
CA ALA A 53 14.96 -17.87 1.89
C ALA A 53 14.49 -19.32 1.74
N THR A 54 15.32 -20.29 2.16
CA THR A 54 15.02 -21.72 2.08
C THR A 54 13.80 -22.08 2.92
N ASN A 55 13.72 -21.59 4.16
CA ASN A 55 12.59 -21.90 5.03
C ASN A 55 11.30 -21.23 4.54
N ILE A 56 11.40 -19.99 4.05
CA ILE A 56 10.27 -19.28 3.42
C ILE A 56 9.80 -20.06 2.19
N PHE A 57 10.70 -20.46 1.31
CA PHE A 57 10.38 -21.23 0.10
C PHE A 57 9.72 -22.56 0.43
N GLN A 58 10.24 -23.32 1.40
CA GLN A 58 9.65 -24.59 1.81
C GLN A 58 8.20 -24.45 2.29
N LYS A 59 7.89 -23.40 3.07
CA LYS A 59 6.53 -23.12 3.53
C LYS A 59 5.59 -22.83 2.38
N VAL A 60 6.00 -21.96 1.45
CA VAL A 60 5.21 -21.62 0.26
C VAL A 60 5.03 -22.85 -0.66
N ASP A 61 6.10 -23.61 -0.91
CA ASP A 61 6.07 -24.81 -1.76
C ASP A 61 5.18 -25.90 -1.15
N GLN A 62 5.28 -26.14 0.16
CA GLN A 62 4.40 -27.07 0.87
C GLN A 62 2.93 -26.66 0.74
N PHE A 63 2.61 -25.38 0.94
CA PHE A 63 1.26 -24.87 0.78
C PHE A 63 0.76 -25.05 -0.67
N PHE A 64 1.60 -24.70 -1.66
CA PHE A 64 1.26 -24.82 -3.07
C PHE A 64 1.02 -26.28 -3.47
N ASN A 65 1.88 -27.20 -3.04
CA ASN A 65 1.72 -28.63 -3.29
C ASN A 65 0.45 -29.19 -2.64
N THR A 66 0.16 -28.78 -1.39
CA THR A 66 -1.04 -29.23 -0.65
C THR A 66 -2.33 -28.76 -1.31
N HIS A 67 -2.32 -27.56 -1.89
CA HIS A 67 -3.50 -26.93 -2.48
C HIS A 67 -3.57 -27.05 -4.01
N GLY A 68 -2.57 -27.69 -4.65
CA GLY A 68 -2.51 -27.87 -6.09
C GLY A 68 -2.27 -26.57 -6.89
N ILE A 69 -1.53 -25.60 -6.32
CA ILE A 69 -1.15 -24.37 -7.02
C ILE A 69 0.12 -24.63 -7.84
N ASN A 70 0.02 -24.53 -9.16
CA ASN A 70 1.15 -24.77 -10.06
C ASN A 70 2.08 -23.54 -10.13
N TRP A 71 3.37 -23.74 -9.87
CA TRP A 71 4.41 -22.74 -10.03
C TRP A 71 4.50 -22.17 -11.46
N GLU A 72 4.13 -22.91 -12.49
CA GLU A 72 4.14 -22.43 -13.88
C GLU A 72 3.23 -21.21 -14.11
N HIS A 73 2.20 -21.04 -13.28
CA HIS A 73 1.32 -19.89 -13.33
C HIS A 73 1.85 -18.66 -12.57
N VAL A 74 2.94 -18.82 -11.80
CA VAL A 74 3.57 -17.73 -11.06
C VAL A 74 4.38 -16.86 -12.02
N VAL A 75 3.94 -15.61 -12.16
CA VAL A 75 4.56 -14.60 -13.04
C VAL A 75 5.35 -13.56 -12.27
N GLY A 76 5.31 -13.58 -10.94
CA GLY A 76 6.14 -12.72 -10.13
C GLY A 76 5.96 -12.88 -8.64
N MET A 77 6.71 -12.08 -7.90
CA MET A 77 6.55 -11.94 -6.47
C MET A 77 6.81 -10.50 -6.03
N CYS A 78 6.23 -10.13 -4.91
CA CYS A 78 6.36 -8.82 -4.30
C CYS A 78 6.80 -9.00 -2.85
N THR A 79 7.93 -8.40 -2.48
CA THR A 79 8.55 -8.57 -1.16
C THR A 79 8.94 -7.21 -0.58
N ASP A 80 9.27 -7.15 0.70
CA ASP A 80 9.70 -5.94 1.41
C ASP A 80 11.15 -5.51 1.09
N GLY A 81 11.86 -6.26 0.23
CA GLY A 81 13.23 -5.93 -0.16
C GLY A 81 14.30 -6.43 0.81
N ALA A 82 13.95 -7.20 1.84
CA ALA A 82 14.93 -7.76 2.77
C ALA A 82 15.94 -8.68 2.04
N PRO A 83 17.21 -8.75 2.49
CA PRO A 83 18.24 -9.58 1.84
C PRO A 83 17.83 -11.06 1.68
N ALA A 84 17.07 -11.62 2.63
CA ALA A 84 16.54 -12.98 2.54
C ALA A 84 15.51 -13.15 1.39
N MET A 85 14.92 -12.07 0.91
CA MET A 85 13.91 -12.07 -0.15
C MET A 85 14.52 -11.79 -1.52
N VAL A 86 15.38 -10.77 -1.61
CA VAL A 86 15.91 -10.25 -2.89
C VAL A 86 17.39 -10.60 -3.16
N GLY A 87 18.06 -11.30 -2.24
CA GLY A 87 19.47 -11.64 -2.38
C GLY A 87 19.75 -12.46 -3.65
N CYS A 88 20.71 -12.02 -4.46
CA CYS A 88 20.97 -12.62 -5.78
C CYS A 88 21.47 -14.08 -5.72
N ARG A 89 22.15 -14.48 -4.62
CA ARG A 89 22.72 -15.82 -4.46
C ARG A 89 21.79 -16.80 -3.76
N SER A 90 21.10 -16.32 -2.73
CA SER A 90 20.35 -17.17 -1.79
C SER A 90 19.06 -16.52 -1.29
N GLY A 91 18.54 -15.52 -2.01
CA GLY A 91 17.24 -14.92 -1.71
C GLY A 91 16.08 -15.79 -2.19
N PHE A 92 14.90 -15.57 -1.61
CA PHE A 92 13.68 -16.27 -2.00
C PHE A 92 13.42 -16.15 -3.51
N GLN A 93 13.66 -14.97 -4.09
CA GLN A 93 13.57 -14.74 -5.54
C GLN A 93 14.39 -15.72 -6.37
N THR A 94 15.61 -16.06 -5.93
CA THR A 94 16.50 -17.00 -6.62
C THR A 94 15.98 -18.44 -6.54
N MET A 95 15.14 -18.77 -5.56
CA MET A 95 14.57 -20.11 -5.37
C MET A 95 13.28 -20.33 -6.17
N VAL A 96 12.56 -19.26 -6.50
CA VAL A 96 11.38 -19.31 -7.40
C VAL A 96 11.78 -19.57 -8.87
N LYS A 97 13.00 -20.02 -9.15
CA LYS A 97 13.46 -20.50 -10.46
C LYS A 97 12.63 -21.62 -11.08
N LYS A 98 11.77 -22.31 -10.30
CA LYS A 98 10.71 -23.18 -10.83
C LYS A 98 9.78 -22.43 -11.82
N SER A 99 9.74 -21.11 -11.72
CA SER A 99 9.03 -20.19 -12.60
C SER A 99 10.06 -19.23 -13.24
N PRO A 100 10.77 -19.63 -14.31
CA PRO A 100 11.93 -18.89 -14.83
C PRO A 100 11.59 -17.49 -15.34
N ASN A 101 10.31 -17.23 -15.63
CA ASN A 101 9.81 -15.93 -16.09
C ASN A 101 9.25 -15.05 -14.95
N ALA A 102 9.32 -15.50 -13.70
CA ALA A 102 8.78 -14.76 -12.56
C ALA A 102 9.65 -13.54 -12.24
N ILE A 103 9.01 -12.37 -12.14
CA ILE A 103 9.69 -11.10 -11.82
C ILE A 103 9.57 -10.80 -10.33
N GLY A 104 10.70 -10.50 -9.70
CA GLY A 104 10.75 -9.97 -8.35
C GLY A 104 10.50 -8.46 -8.33
N THR A 105 9.55 -8.02 -7.52
CA THR A 105 9.25 -6.59 -7.31
C THR A 105 9.38 -6.23 -5.84
N HIS A 106 9.87 -5.01 -5.59
CA HIS A 106 9.89 -4.45 -4.24
C HIS A 106 8.54 -3.79 -3.95
N CYS A 107 7.95 -4.13 -2.80
CA CYS A 107 6.62 -3.71 -2.41
C CYS A 107 6.46 -2.19 -2.44
N THR A 108 5.52 -1.69 -3.24
CA THR A 108 5.24 -0.26 -3.38
C THR A 108 4.91 0.40 -2.05
N LEU A 109 4.16 -0.28 -1.17
CA LEU A 109 3.82 0.24 0.17
C LEU A 109 5.07 0.36 1.05
N HIS A 110 5.96 -0.62 0.99
CA HIS A 110 7.22 -0.57 1.72
C HIS A 110 8.12 0.56 1.18
N ARG A 111 8.28 0.66 -0.15
CA ARG A 111 9.04 1.73 -0.82
C ARG A 111 8.51 3.12 -0.47
N GLN A 112 7.20 3.32 -0.53
CA GLN A 112 6.54 4.56 -0.09
C GLN A 112 6.86 4.84 1.38
N GLY A 113 6.75 3.82 2.24
CA GLY A 113 7.07 3.91 3.65
C GLY A 113 8.53 4.32 3.91
N LEU A 114 9.48 3.81 3.13
CA LEU A 114 10.89 4.19 3.20
C LEU A 114 11.13 5.62 2.69
N MET A 115 10.54 5.96 1.55
CA MET A 115 10.63 7.29 0.91
C MET A 115 10.19 8.41 1.84
N VAL A 116 9.12 8.22 2.62
CA VAL A 116 8.58 9.25 3.52
C VAL A 116 9.24 9.29 4.91
N LYS A 117 10.22 8.42 5.20
CA LYS A 117 10.98 8.49 6.47
C LYS A 117 11.88 9.73 6.50
N THR A 118 12.23 10.25 5.34
CA THR A 118 13.16 11.36 5.15
C THR A 118 12.39 12.68 5.26
N MET A 119 11.98 13.00 6.48
CA MET A 119 11.26 14.23 6.83
C MET A 119 12.19 15.14 7.65
N PRO A 120 12.30 16.45 7.32
CA PRO A 120 13.05 17.41 8.14
C PRO A 120 12.62 17.35 9.60
N ASP A 121 13.58 17.48 10.53
CA ASP A 121 13.33 17.32 11.96
C ASP A 121 12.26 18.27 12.48
N HIS A 122 12.17 19.49 11.94
CA HIS A 122 11.12 20.44 12.29
C HIS A 122 9.71 19.86 12.01
N LEU A 123 9.46 19.39 10.79
CA LEU A 123 8.16 18.79 10.41
C LEU A 123 7.89 17.49 11.18
N LYS A 124 8.94 16.69 11.41
CA LYS A 124 8.87 15.44 12.17
C LYS A 124 8.49 15.69 13.63
N ASN A 125 9.02 16.73 14.24
CA ASN A 125 8.70 17.12 15.62
C ASN A 125 7.25 17.57 15.75
N VAL A 126 6.77 18.42 14.85
CA VAL A 126 5.35 18.81 14.78
C VAL A 126 4.44 17.59 14.63
N LEU A 127 4.77 16.68 13.71
CA LEU A 127 4.00 15.45 13.52
C LEU A 127 4.00 14.59 14.79
N ASN A 128 5.14 14.44 15.47
CA ASN A 128 5.23 13.67 16.71
C ASN A 128 4.35 14.26 17.82
N ASP A 129 4.27 15.58 17.93
CA ASP A 129 3.41 16.23 18.92
C ASP A 129 1.93 16.06 18.62
N VAL A 130 1.54 16.17 17.35
CA VAL A 130 0.19 15.81 16.90
C VAL A 130 -0.14 14.35 17.25
N VAL A 131 0.78 13.42 16.99
CA VAL A 131 0.58 12.00 17.28
C VAL A 131 0.41 11.76 18.78
N LYS A 132 1.23 12.40 19.64
CA LYS A 132 1.09 12.31 21.10
C LYS A 132 -0.29 12.79 21.56
N ALA A 133 -0.77 13.92 21.02
CA ALA A 133 -2.07 14.49 21.35
C ALA A 133 -3.23 13.56 20.97
N VAL A 134 -3.23 13.08 19.72
CA VAL A 134 -4.23 12.14 19.22
C VAL A 134 -4.22 10.85 20.04
N ASN A 135 -3.03 10.30 20.30
CA ASN A 135 -2.90 9.08 21.08
C ASN A 135 -3.39 9.26 22.52
N PHE A 136 -3.16 10.42 23.15
CA PHE A 136 -3.68 10.69 24.49
C PHE A 136 -5.22 10.72 24.53
N ILE A 137 -5.85 11.38 23.55
CA ILE A 137 -7.33 11.44 23.45
C ILE A 137 -7.90 10.05 23.14
N LYS A 138 -7.22 9.26 22.30
CA LYS A 138 -7.64 7.91 21.91
C LYS A 138 -7.16 6.80 22.86
N ALA A 139 -6.37 7.12 23.89
CA ALA A 139 -5.71 6.13 24.75
C ALA A 139 -6.72 5.25 25.51
N ASN A 140 -7.86 5.81 25.90
CA ASN A 140 -8.91 5.10 26.61
C ASN A 140 -10.31 5.58 26.19
N SER A 141 -11.32 4.77 26.53
CA SER A 141 -12.71 5.00 26.16
C SER A 141 -13.34 6.21 26.84
N LEU A 142 -12.84 6.61 28.03
CA LEU A 142 -13.33 7.80 28.72
C LEU A 142 -12.88 9.07 27.99
N ASN A 143 -11.59 9.21 27.69
CA ASN A 143 -11.05 10.35 26.97
C ASN A 143 -11.72 10.53 25.60
N SER A 144 -11.95 9.42 24.89
CA SER A 144 -12.64 9.48 23.60
C SER A 144 -14.08 9.95 23.73
N ARG A 145 -14.82 9.53 24.77
CA ARG A 145 -16.20 9.99 25.01
C ARG A 145 -16.25 11.46 25.42
N LEU A 146 -15.42 11.86 26.39
CA LEU A 146 -15.35 13.25 26.85
C LEU A 146 -14.95 14.21 25.73
N PHE A 147 -14.02 13.81 24.85
CA PHE A 147 -13.67 14.61 23.69
C PHE A 147 -14.82 14.70 22.68
N THR A 148 -15.56 13.60 22.47
CA THR A 148 -16.75 13.61 21.64
C THR A 148 -17.84 14.54 22.17
N ASP A 149 -18.08 14.54 23.48
CA ASP A 149 -19.06 15.43 24.09
C ASP A 149 -18.63 16.90 23.92
N LEU A 150 -17.35 17.21 24.16
CA LEU A 150 -16.79 18.55 23.90
C LEU A 150 -16.98 19.02 22.46
N CYS A 151 -16.73 18.15 21.48
CA CYS A 151 -16.94 18.49 20.06
C CYS A 151 -18.42 18.74 19.73
N LYS A 152 -19.35 18.01 20.36
CA LYS A 152 -20.78 18.21 20.17
C LYS A 152 -21.26 19.52 20.77
N ASP A 153 -20.80 19.84 21.98
CA ASP A 153 -21.14 21.08 22.68
C ASP A 153 -20.66 22.30 21.89
N ASN A 154 -19.50 22.18 21.22
CA ASN A 154 -18.92 23.22 20.39
C ASN A 154 -19.46 23.26 18.95
N GLY A 155 -20.36 22.33 18.57
CA GLY A 155 -20.91 22.24 17.21
C GLY A 155 -19.86 21.97 16.13
N SER A 156 -18.79 21.24 16.46
CA SER A 156 -17.66 21.00 15.55
C SER A 156 -18.04 20.09 14.37
N ASP A 157 -17.39 20.28 13.22
CA ASP A 157 -17.58 19.45 12.01
C ASP A 157 -17.29 17.95 12.21
N PHE A 158 -16.50 17.61 13.24
CA PHE A 158 -16.15 16.24 13.57
C PHE A 158 -16.25 15.97 15.06
N GLU A 159 -16.90 14.87 15.43
CA GLU A 159 -17.09 14.46 16.82
C GLU A 159 -15.97 13.54 17.36
N THR A 160 -15.09 13.02 16.51
CA THR A 160 -14.01 12.11 16.94
C THR A 160 -12.77 12.25 16.09
N LEU A 161 -11.61 12.16 16.73
CA LEU A 161 -10.33 11.98 16.05
C LEU A 161 -10.19 10.59 15.43
N LEU A 162 -9.43 10.55 14.34
CA LEU A 162 -8.96 9.31 13.72
C LEU A 162 -7.75 8.80 14.50
N LEU A 163 -7.68 7.49 14.76
CA LEU A 163 -6.49 6.89 15.37
C LEU A 163 -5.34 6.93 14.35
N TYR A 164 -4.21 7.48 14.76
CA TYR A 164 -2.99 7.43 13.97
C TYR A 164 -2.35 6.04 14.08
N LEU A 165 -2.05 5.42 12.94
CA LEU A 165 -1.26 4.20 12.86
C LEU A 165 -0.06 4.44 11.94
N HIS A 166 1.16 4.23 12.45
CA HIS A 166 2.42 4.52 11.76
C HIS A 166 2.53 3.90 10.36
N VAL A 167 1.89 2.74 10.15
CA VAL A 167 1.94 1.96 8.90
C VAL A 167 0.96 2.45 7.82
N ARG A 168 -0.02 3.29 8.16
CA ARG A 168 -1.01 3.80 7.20
C ARG A 168 -0.70 5.24 6.84
N TRP A 169 0.28 5.46 5.97
CA TRP A 169 0.72 6.82 5.65
C TRP A 169 -0.41 7.69 5.07
N LEU A 170 -1.34 7.09 4.31
CA LEU A 170 -2.56 7.74 3.81
C LEU A 170 -3.49 8.22 4.95
N SER A 171 -3.38 7.64 6.14
CA SER A 171 -4.10 8.11 7.33
C SER A 171 -3.47 9.36 7.94
N LYS A 172 -2.17 9.63 7.74
CA LYS A 172 -1.49 10.80 8.32
C LYS A 172 -2.12 12.10 7.83
N GLY A 173 -2.34 12.23 6.52
CA GLY A 173 -2.99 13.40 5.94
C GLY A 173 -4.41 13.60 6.47
N LYS A 174 -5.19 12.51 6.62
CA LYS A 174 -6.56 12.56 7.18
C LYS A 174 -6.56 12.94 8.67
N VAL A 175 -5.64 12.39 9.45
CA VAL A 175 -5.45 12.73 10.87
C VAL A 175 -5.05 14.21 11.00
N LEU A 176 -4.05 14.67 10.24
CA LEU A 176 -3.59 16.06 10.25
C LEU A 176 -4.70 17.03 9.86
N LYS A 177 -5.46 16.73 8.78
CA LYS A 177 -6.62 17.53 8.39
C LYS A 177 -7.64 17.63 9.53
N ARG A 178 -7.99 16.51 10.17
CA ARG A 178 -8.97 16.52 11.26
C ARG A 178 -8.45 17.23 12.52
N VAL A 179 -7.17 17.07 12.84
CA VAL A 179 -6.51 17.79 13.94
C VAL A 179 -6.50 19.29 13.69
N SER A 180 -6.28 19.71 12.44
CA SER A 180 -6.33 21.12 12.05
C SER A 180 -7.73 21.72 12.25
N VAL A 181 -8.78 20.99 11.83
CA VAL A 181 -10.18 21.40 12.04
C VAL A 181 -10.53 21.44 13.53
N LEU A 182 -10.17 20.41 14.30
CA LEU A 182 -10.49 20.29 15.73
C LEU A 182 -9.44 20.91 16.66
N ARG A 183 -8.63 21.84 16.16
CA ARG A 183 -7.48 22.39 16.92
C ARG A 183 -7.89 23.01 18.25
N LYS A 184 -9.04 23.69 18.29
CA LYS A 184 -9.55 24.40 19.48
C LYS A 184 -10.01 23.40 20.54
N GLU A 185 -10.78 22.40 20.14
CA GLU A 185 -11.30 21.33 20.98
C GLU A 185 -10.17 20.48 21.54
N ILE A 186 -9.17 20.15 20.71
CA ILE A 186 -7.96 19.43 21.16
C ILE A 186 -7.24 20.24 22.24
N HIS A 187 -7.09 21.55 22.04
CA HIS A 187 -6.45 22.42 23.03
C HIS A 187 -7.18 22.40 24.37
N GLU A 188 -8.47 22.65 24.32
CA GLU A 188 -9.32 22.76 25.49
C GLU A 188 -9.32 21.45 26.29
N PHE A 189 -9.44 20.33 25.58
CA PHE A 189 -9.36 19.00 26.15
C PHE A 189 -8.00 18.73 26.82
N LEU A 190 -6.90 19.00 26.13
CA LEU A 190 -5.55 18.75 26.66
C LEU A 190 -5.24 19.66 27.86
N ARG A 191 -5.71 20.90 27.84
CA ARG A 191 -5.56 21.87 28.95
C ARG A 191 -6.34 21.40 30.18
N GLY A 192 -7.59 20.99 30.00
CA GLY A 192 -8.42 20.43 31.08
C GLY A 192 -7.80 19.16 31.68
N ALA A 193 -7.15 18.35 30.86
CA ALA A 193 -6.44 17.14 31.29
C ALA A 193 -5.01 17.40 31.83
N LYS A 194 -4.57 18.66 31.96
CA LYS A 194 -3.20 19.05 32.40
C LYS A 194 -2.07 18.37 31.61
N ASN A 195 -2.30 18.11 30.32
CA ASN A 195 -1.33 17.45 29.45
C ASN A 195 -0.29 18.47 28.92
N ARG A 196 1.01 18.17 29.06
CA ARG A 196 2.11 19.05 28.62
C ARG A 196 2.12 19.32 27.11
N THR A 197 1.57 18.44 26.30
CA THR A 197 1.45 18.62 24.83
C THR A 197 0.49 19.77 24.48
N ALA A 198 -0.34 20.26 25.41
CA ALA A 198 -1.17 21.45 25.21
C ALA A 198 -0.35 22.71 24.90
N GLN A 199 0.90 22.79 25.40
CA GLN A 199 1.78 23.95 25.24
C GLN A 199 2.51 23.97 23.89
N THR A 200 2.79 22.81 23.28
CA THR A 200 3.58 22.72 22.05
C THR A 200 2.74 22.76 20.77
N ILE A 201 1.50 22.26 20.81
CA ILE A 201 0.60 22.26 19.62
C ILE A 201 0.23 23.69 19.17
N PHE A 202 0.33 24.69 20.06
CA PHE A 202 -0.03 26.09 19.77
C PHE A 202 1.14 27.02 19.47
N GLN A 203 2.38 26.52 19.45
CA GLN A 203 3.53 27.32 19.00
C GLN A 203 3.64 27.39 17.48
N TYR A 204 2.94 26.53 16.75
CA TYR A 204 3.00 26.44 15.29
C TYR A 204 1.75 27.05 14.67
N SER A 205 1.84 28.33 14.34
CA SER A 205 0.78 29.09 13.64
C SER A 205 0.89 28.93 12.12
N ASN A 206 0.89 27.71 11.54
CA ASN A 206 0.66 27.57 10.10
C ASN A 206 0.42 26.13 9.62
N CYS A 207 -0.57 25.93 8.74
CA CYS A 207 -0.98 24.62 8.22
C CYS A 207 -1.23 24.64 6.71
N ALA A 208 -0.27 25.21 5.97
CA ALA A 208 -0.10 25.28 4.49
C ALA A 208 0.25 24.24 3.36
N PRO A 209 0.44 22.92 3.59
CA PRO A 209 1.14 22.11 2.58
C PRO A 209 0.28 21.48 1.46
N PHE A 210 -0.88 22.04 1.07
CA PHE A 210 -1.76 21.38 0.07
C PHE A 210 -2.41 22.36 -0.91
N PRO A 211 -2.45 22.11 -2.23
CA PRO A 211 -2.76 23.10 -3.30
C PRO A 211 -4.08 23.92 -3.20
N ASN A 212 -5.01 23.56 -2.32
CA ASN A 212 -6.09 24.46 -1.87
C ASN A 212 -5.58 25.61 -0.97
N PHE A 213 -4.27 25.66 -0.72
CA PHE A 213 -3.66 26.52 0.28
C PHE A 213 -3.66 27.98 -0.13
N ASN A 214 -3.46 28.32 -1.41
CA ASN A 214 -3.57 29.72 -1.83
C ASN A 214 -5.01 30.23 -1.68
N THR A 215 -6.02 29.40 -2.03
CA THR A 215 -7.43 29.73 -1.85
C THR A 215 -7.77 29.92 -0.37
N PHE A 216 -7.26 29.04 0.50
CA PHE A 216 -7.41 29.13 1.96
C PHE A 216 -6.67 30.32 2.59
N LEU A 217 -5.46 30.65 2.11
CA LEU A 217 -4.69 31.81 2.56
C LEU A 217 -5.40 33.12 2.24
N ASP A 218 -5.99 33.22 1.05
CA ASP A 218 -6.74 34.40 0.61
C ASP A 218 -8.11 34.51 1.29
N GLU A 219 -8.79 33.38 1.55
CA GLU A 219 -10.07 33.34 2.26
C GLU A 219 -9.95 33.62 3.78
N ASP A 220 -8.83 33.27 4.41
CA ASP A 220 -8.59 33.41 5.87
C ASP A 220 -7.57 34.51 6.26
N ASP A 221 -7.05 35.30 5.30
CA ASP A 221 -6.06 36.38 5.50
C ASP A 221 -4.81 35.96 6.31
N LEU A 222 -4.26 34.79 5.99
CA LEU A 222 -3.13 34.20 6.71
C LEU A 222 -1.79 34.57 6.05
N ARG A 223 -0.80 34.97 6.85
CA ARG A 223 0.59 35.19 6.40
C ARG A 223 1.46 33.98 6.72
N VAL A 224 2.26 33.54 5.75
CA VAL A 224 3.24 32.46 5.93
C VAL A 224 4.62 33.07 6.11
N ASP A 225 5.24 32.76 7.24
CA ASP A 225 6.59 33.23 7.53
C ASP A 225 7.62 32.63 6.54
N ALA A 226 8.64 33.41 6.21
CA ALA A 226 9.60 33.06 5.16
C ALA A 226 10.43 31.80 5.50
N ASP A 227 10.63 31.53 6.79
CA ASP A 227 11.29 30.33 7.31
C ASP A 227 10.44 29.06 7.08
N ILE A 228 9.12 29.13 7.28
CA ILE A 228 8.19 28.03 7.00
C ILE A 228 8.20 27.71 5.50
N LEU A 229 8.20 28.74 4.65
CA LEU A 229 8.27 28.56 3.21
C LEU A 229 9.58 27.89 2.79
N ASP A 230 10.71 28.23 3.42
CA ASP A 230 11.99 27.58 3.16
C ASP A 230 11.98 26.10 3.58
N ILE A 231 11.44 25.79 4.76
CA ILE A 231 11.27 24.41 5.24
C ILE A 231 10.43 23.58 4.26
N MET A 232 9.34 24.16 3.73
CA MET A 232 8.49 23.49 2.74
C MET A 232 9.23 23.24 1.43
N LYS A 233 9.97 24.23 0.91
CA LYS A 233 10.80 24.07 -0.30
C LYS A 233 11.84 22.97 -0.13
N GLN A 234 12.57 22.99 0.98
CA GLN A 234 13.56 21.97 1.32
C GLN A 234 12.91 20.58 1.40
N HIS A 235 11.74 20.46 2.04
CA HIS A 235 11.03 19.19 2.14
C HIS A 235 10.62 18.64 0.76
N VAL A 236 10.10 19.49 -0.13
CA VAL A 236 9.72 19.10 -1.50
C VAL A 236 10.95 18.62 -2.29
N LEU A 237 12.10 19.28 -2.15
CA LEU A 237 13.34 18.86 -2.80
C LEU A 237 13.85 17.51 -2.29
N ILE A 238 13.80 17.29 -0.97
CA ILE A 238 14.14 15.99 -0.36
C ILE A 238 13.18 14.92 -0.87
N LEU A 239 11.87 15.19 -0.85
CA LEU A 239 10.86 14.24 -1.31
C LEU A 239 11.08 13.88 -2.78
N HIS A 240 11.40 14.86 -3.63
CA HIS A 240 11.74 14.61 -5.03
C HIS A 240 12.94 13.67 -5.15
N ALA A 241 14.03 13.92 -4.43
CA ALA A 241 15.21 13.04 -4.44
C ALA A 241 14.88 11.61 -3.96
N GLU A 242 14.07 11.49 -2.91
CA GLU A 242 13.66 10.19 -2.34
C GLU A 242 12.71 9.44 -3.28
N ILE A 243 11.83 10.13 -4.01
CA ILE A 243 11.02 9.53 -5.08
C ILE A 243 11.94 8.92 -6.13
N GLN A 244 12.95 9.65 -6.61
CA GLN A 244 13.88 9.10 -7.61
C GLN A 244 14.71 7.92 -7.07
N ARG A 245 15.13 8.00 -5.80
CA ARG A 245 15.91 6.95 -5.13
C ARG A 245 15.11 5.67 -4.94
N TYR A 246 13.90 5.78 -4.40
CA TYR A 246 13.07 4.62 -4.11
C TYR A 246 12.22 4.18 -5.28
N PHE A 247 12.02 5.01 -6.30
CA PHE A 247 11.26 4.72 -7.51
C PHE A 247 12.02 5.06 -8.81
N PRO A 248 13.23 4.47 -9.03
CA PRO A 248 14.01 4.72 -10.24
C PRO A 248 13.31 4.22 -11.52
N ASP A 249 12.39 3.27 -11.36
CA ASP A 249 11.50 2.75 -12.40
C ASP A 249 10.49 3.79 -12.91
N LEU A 250 10.16 4.83 -12.15
CA LEU A 250 9.31 5.93 -12.63
C LEU A 250 9.97 6.69 -13.77
N GLN A 251 11.30 6.70 -13.89
CA GLN A 251 11.94 7.34 -15.05
C GLN A 251 11.77 6.54 -16.35
N ASN A 252 11.34 5.28 -16.26
CA ASN A 252 11.18 4.36 -17.40
C ASN A 252 9.71 4.20 -17.85
N PHE A 253 8.86 5.22 -17.67
CA PHE A 253 7.44 5.17 -18.07
C PHE A 253 7.22 4.76 -19.54
N GLY A 254 8.17 5.03 -20.43
CA GLY A 254 8.10 4.59 -21.82
C GLY A 254 7.82 3.09 -21.96
N LYS A 255 8.40 2.26 -21.07
CA LYS A 255 8.24 0.80 -21.10
C LYS A 255 6.83 0.32 -20.74
N VAL A 256 6.02 1.15 -20.08
CA VAL A 256 4.64 0.81 -19.70
C VAL A 256 3.61 1.64 -20.46
N HIS A 257 4.06 2.54 -21.34
CA HIS A 257 3.15 3.44 -22.05
C HIS A 257 2.18 2.67 -22.94
N PHE A 258 2.65 1.60 -23.59
CA PHE A 258 1.81 0.67 -24.37
C PHE A 258 0.65 0.08 -23.55
N ILE A 259 0.81 -0.07 -22.24
CA ILE A 259 -0.22 -0.61 -21.34
C ILE A 259 -1.31 0.43 -21.09
N THR A 260 -0.89 1.67 -20.86
CA THR A 260 -1.78 2.78 -20.50
C THR A 260 -2.41 3.48 -21.69
N ASN A 261 -1.78 3.44 -22.86
CA ASN A 261 -2.24 4.07 -24.08
C ASN A 261 -1.87 3.21 -25.31
N PRO A 262 -2.37 1.97 -25.41
CA PRO A 262 -1.96 1.05 -26.47
C PRO A 262 -2.18 1.63 -27.87
N PHE A 263 -3.28 2.35 -28.08
CA PHE A 263 -3.68 2.85 -29.41
C PHE A 263 -3.05 4.19 -29.82
N THR A 264 -2.11 4.74 -29.05
CA THR A 264 -1.44 6.02 -29.37
C THR A 264 0.05 5.86 -29.62
N ILE A 265 0.60 4.67 -29.42
CA ILE A 265 2.04 4.39 -29.55
C ILE A 265 2.37 3.63 -30.82
N SER A 266 3.63 3.66 -31.22
CA SER A 266 4.14 2.84 -32.32
C SER A 266 4.63 1.49 -31.79
N VAL A 267 4.67 0.50 -32.67
CA VAL A 267 5.20 -0.85 -32.39
C VAL A 267 6.66 -0.78 -31.93
N VAL A 268 7.42 0.20 -32.43
CA VAL A 268 8.82 0.44 -32.07
C VAL A 268 8.99 0.89 -30.61
N ASP A 269 7.92 1.35 -29.97
CA ASP A 269 7.93 1.78 -28.56
C ASP A 269 7.64 0.63 -27.59
N LEU A 270 7.36 -0.57 -28.10
CA LEU A 270 7.15 -1.75 -27.24
C LEU A 270 8.44 -2.12 -26.49
N PRO A 271 8.34 -2.55 -25.22
CA PRO A 271 9.50 -3.02 -24.44
C PRO A 271 9.90 -4.46 -24.83
N SER A 272 9.78 -4.84 -26.10
CA SER A 272 10.12 -6.16 -26.61
C SER A 272 10.46 -6.11 -28.11
N GLU A 273 11.58 -6.75 -28.46
CA GLU A 273 12.03 -6.97 -29.85
C GLU A 273 11.51 -8.31 -30.42
N ASP A 274 10.66 -9.02 -29.70
CA ASP A 274 10.08 -10.30 -30.15
C ASP A 274 9.08 -10.05 -31.28
N TYR A 275 9.36 -10.62 -32.46
CA TYR A 275 8.53 -10.45 -33.64
C TYR A 275 7.08 -10.90 -33.43
N VAL A 276 6.85 -11.95 -32.63
CA VAL A 276 5.51 -12.49 -32.35
C VAL A 276 4.70 -11.49 -31.54
N ILE A 277 5.35 -10.81 -30.59
CA ILE A 277 4.71 -9.78 -29.76
C ILE A 277 4.37 -8.56 -30.62
N GLN A 278 5.31 -8.14 -31.47
CA GLN A 278 5.13 -6.97 -32.33
C GLN A 278 4.02 -7.18 -33.37
N GLU A 279 3.98 -8.34 -34.04
CA GLU A 279 2.93 -8.69 -35.00
C GLU A 279 1.54 -8.70 -34.33
N GLN A 280 1.42 -9.39 -33.19
CA GLN A 280 0.16 -9.42 -32.46
C GLN A 280 -0.27 -8.05 -31.93
N PHE A 281 0.69 -7.18 -31.59
CA PHE A 281 0.39 -5.81 -31.21
C PHE A 281 -0.12 -4.99 -32.40
N ILE A 282 0.44 -5.16 -33.61
CA ILE A 282 -0.07 -4.54 -34.84
C ILE A 282 -1.53 -4.94 -35.08
N ASP A 283 -1.86 -6.21 -34.92
CA ASP A 283 -3.24 -6.69 -35.06
C ASP A 283 -4.18 -6.09 -34.02
N LEU A 284 -3.70 -5.91 -32.79
CA LEU A 284 -4.45 -5.24 -31.72
C LEU A 284 -4.73 -3.77 -32.08
N LEU A 285 -3.73 -3.03 -32.56
CA LEU A 285 -3.86 -1.61 -32.93
C LEU A 285 -4.90 -1.39 -34.03
N ASN A 286 -5.01 -2.33 -34.97
CA ASN A 286 -5.94 -2.27 -36.09
C ASN A 286 -7.35 -2.79 -35.75
N ASN A 287 -7.60 -3.25 -34.53
CA ASN A 287 -8.90 -3.73 -34.10
C ASN A 287 -9.76 -2.61 -33.48
N GLY A 288 -10.74 -2.11 -34.24
CA GLY A 288 -11.68 -1.09 -33.76
C GLY A 288 -12.53 -1.52 -32.55
N GLY A 289 -12.85 -2.81 -32.44
CA GLY A 289 -13.55 -3.38 -31.28
C GLY A 289 -12.69 -3.36 -30.02
N ALA A 290 -11.41 -3.73 -30.12
CA ALA A 290 -10.45 -3.63 -29.02
C ALA A 290 -10.24 -2.17 -28.60
N LYS A 291 -10.15 -1.23 -29.56
CA LYS A 291 -10.07 0.20 -29.27
C LYS A 291 -11.30 0.69 -28.51
N ASN A 292 -12.50 0.28 -28.90
CA ASN A 292 -13.71 0.63 -28.17
C ASN A 292 -13.74 -0.01 -26.77
N ALA A 293 -13.36 -1.28 -26.64
CA ALA A 293 -13.28 -1.97 -25.35
C ALA A 293 -12.34 -1.25 -24.37
N PHE A 294 -11.20 -0.76 -24.83
CA PHE A 294 -10.25 -0.01 -24.01
C PHE A 294 -10.83 1.26 -23.40
N HIS A 295 -11.70 1.97 -24.10
CA HIS A 295 -12.37 3.17 -23.57
C HIS A 295 -13.47 2.86 -22.55
N ASN A 296 -14.01 1.63 -22.57
CA ASN A 296 -15.15 1.22 -21.75
C ASN A 296 -14.78 0.35 -20.55
N MET A 297 -13.50 -0.05 -20.43
CA MET A 297 -13.00 -0.92 -19.37
C MET A 297 -11.87 -0.24 -18.59
N CYS A 298 -11.63 -0.68 -17.35
CA CYS A 298 -10.38 -0.25 -16.71
C CYS A 298 -9.18 -0.95 -17.38
N CYS A 299 -8.01 -0.32 -17.30
CA CYS A 299 -6.77 -0.81 -17.94
C CYS A 299 -6.50 -2.28 -17.63
N SER A 300 -6.65 -2.72 -16.37
CA SER A 300 -6.42 -4.13 -16.02
C SER A 300 -7.43 -5.10 -16.64
N GLU A 301 -8.72 -4.72 -16.70
CA GLU A 301 -9.76 -5.56 -17.29
C GLU A 301 -9.55 -5.72 -18.79
N PHE A 302 -9.20 -4.63 -19.48
CA PHE A 302 -8.87 -4.66 -20.89
C PHE A 302 -7.76 -5.67 -21.19
N TRP A 303 -6.61 -5.57 -20.50
CA TRP A 303 -5.49 -6.48 -20.74
C TRP A 303 -5.77 -7.93 -20.37
N ILE A 304 -6.66 -8.17 -19.39
CA ILE A 304 -7.14 -9.52 -19.10
C ILE A 304 -8.05 -10.03 -20.22
N GLU A 305 -8.98 -9.20 -20.72
CA GLU A 305 -9.85 -9.56 -21.84
C GLU A 305 -9.03 -9.90 -23.10
N MET A 306 -8.01 -9.09 -23.38
CA MET A 306 -7.12 -9.30 -24.53
C MET A 306 -6.34 -10.62 -24.45
N THR A 307 -6.29 -11.32 -23.31
CA THR A 307 -5.68 -12.66 -23.26
C THR A 307 -6.40 -13.69 -24.14
N GLN A 308 -7.66 -13.46 -24.52
CA GLN A 308 -8.43 -14.37 -25.36
C GLN A 308 -8.06 -14.24 -26.85
N SER A 309 -7.87 -13.01 -27.33
CA SER A 309 -7.63 -12.71 -28.75
C SER A 309 -6.17 -12.37 -29.06
N TYR A 310 -5.45 -11.82 -28.08
CA TYR A 310 -4.08 -11.33 -28.20
C TYR A 310 -3.20 -11.83 -27.03
N PRO A 311 -3.07 -13.16 -26.83
CA PRO A 311 -2.51 -13.76 -25.62
C PRO A 311 -1.05 -13.40 -25.31
N VAL A 312 -0.21 -13.17 -26.32
CA VAL A 312 1.23 -12.95 -26.17
C VAL A 312 1.50 -11.51 -25.70
N VAL A 313 0.90 -10.52 -26.36
CA VAL A 313 1.02 -9.10 -25.97
C VAL A 313 0.26 -8.82 -24.66
N ALA A 314 -0.90 -9.46 -24.46
CA ALA A 314 -1.61 -9.38 -23.19
C ALA A 314 -0.78 -9.98 -22.04
N LYS A 315 -0.10 -11.11 -22.27
CA LYS A 315 0.83 -11.69 -21.29
C LYS A 315 1.99 -10.75 -20.97
N LEU A 316 2.51 -10.01 -21.96
CA LEU A 316 3.52 -8.98 -21.72
C LEU A 316 2.97 -7.87 -20.81
N ALA A 317 1.78 -7.34 -21.09
CA ALA A 317 1.15 -6.31 -20.25
C ALA A 317 0.86 -6.81 -18.82
N LEU A 318 0.34 -8.03 -18.67
CA LEU A 318 0.00 -8.61 -17.37
C LEU A 318 1.24 -8.87 -16.50
N LYS A 319 2.43 -9.07 -17.07
CA LYS A 319 3.69 -9.12 -16.30
C LYS A 319 3.96 -7.82 -15.56
N PHE A 320 3.47 -6.68 -16.06
CA PHE A 320 3.57 -5.39 -15.37
C PHE A 320 2.35 -5.12 -14.49
N ILE A 321 1.12 -5.40 -14.95
CA ILE A 321 -0.10 -5.04 -14.21
C ILE A 321 -0.30 -5.88 -12.95
N VAL A 322 -0.09 -7.20 -13.03
CA VAL A 322 -0.44 -8.11 -11.94
C VAL A 322 0.42 -7.86 -10.70
N PRO A 323 1.75 -7.65 -10.79
CA PRO A 323 2.58 -7.41 -9.61
C PRO A 323 2.21 -6.18 -8.79
N PHE A 324 1.65 -5.15 -9.42
CA PHE A 324 1.22 -3.95 -8.70
C PHE A 324 -0.11 -4.19 -8.01
N ALA A 325 -0.05 -4.56 -6.75
CA ALA A 325 -1.22 -4.49 -5.90
C ALA A 325 -1.58 -3.03 -5.62
N THR A 326 -2.81 -2.66 -5.92
CA THR A 326 -3.36 -1.36 -5.52
C THR A 326 -3.19 -1.21 -4.02
N THR A 327 -2.51 -0.15 -3.59
CA THR A 327 -2.25 0.18 -2.17
C THR A 327 -3.52 0.02 -1.33
N TYR A 328 -4.66 0.44 -1.86
CA TYR A 328 -5.97 0.34 -1.21
C TYR A 328 -6.48 -1.08 -0.89
N LYS A 329 -6.08 -2.12 -1.63
CA LYS A 329 -6.53 -3.51 -1.37
C LYS A 329 -5.60 -4.27 -0.42
N GLN A 330 -4.32 -3.90 -0.39
CA GLN A 330 -3.35 -4.50 0.53
C GLN A 330 -3.28 -3.77 1.86
N GLU A 331 -3.50 -2.45 1.87
CA GLU A 331 -3.51 -1.66 3.09
C GLU A 331 -4.49 -2.22 4.13
N PRO A 332 -5.75 -2.63 3.81
CA PRO A 332 -6.66 -3.28 4.75
C PRO A 332 -6.14 -4.59 5.35
N ALA A 333 -5.41 -5.41 4.58
CA ALA A 333 -4.83 -6.65 5.08
C ALA A 333 -3.71 -6.36 6.10
N PHE A 334 -2.74 -5.52 5.73
CA PHE A 334 -1.66 -5.09 6.63
C PHE A 334 -2.18 -4.30 7.85
N ALA A 335 -3.19 -3.47 7.63
CA ALA A 335 -3.93 -2.73 8.63
C ALA A 335 -4.61 -3.62 9.66
N THR A 336 -5.21 -4.71 9.20
CA THR A 336 -5.94 -5.69 10.01
C THR A 336 -4.95 -6.53 10.79
N LEU A 337 -3.89 -7.02 10.15
CA LEU A 337 -2.75 -7.67 10.80
C LEU A 337 -2.22 -6.81 11.96
N LEU A 338 -1.94 -5.52 11.72
CA LEU A 338 -1.46 -4.63 12.79
C LEU A 338 -2.53 -4.36 13.88
N ALA A 339 -3.79 -4.18 13.49
CA ALA A 339 -4.86 -3.91 14.46
C ALA A 339 -5.13 -5.12 15.38
N ILE A 340 -5.08 -6.32 14.83
CA ILE A 340 -5.15 -7.59 15.56
C ILE A 340 -3.96 -7.67 16.54
N LYS A 341 -2.74 -7.35 16.09
CA LYS A 341 -1.54 -7.27 16.95
C LYS A 341 -1.70 -6.29 18.12
N ILE A 342 -2.33 -5.13 17.90
CA ILE A 342 -2.50 -4.10 18.94
C ILE A 342 -3.61 -4.45 19.94
N LYS A 343 -4.74 -5.02 19.49
CA LYS A 343 -5.91 -5.30 20.35
C LYS A 343 -5.81 -6.60 21.13
N ALA A 344 -5.23 -7.65 20.55
CA ALA A 344 -5.15 -8.97 21.18
C ALA A 344 -3.84 -9.11 21.97
N ARG A 345 -3.71 -8.37 23.07
CA ARG A 345 -2.45 -8.22 23.82
C ARG A 345 -1.82 -9.51 24.37
N ASN A 346 -2.52 -10.65 24.47
CA ASN A 346 -1.99 -11.83 25.19
C ASN A 346 -2.40 -13.22 24.68
N LYS A 347 -3.20 -13.37 23.61
CA LYS A 347 -3.66 -14.69 23.13
C LYS A 347 -4.02 -14.59 21.66
N LEU A 348 -3.18 -15.01 20.70
CA LEU A 348 -3.72 -15.15 19.35
C LEU A 348 -2.93 -16.04 18.38
N GLU A 349 -3.71 -16.84 17.65
CA GLU A 349 -3.37 -17.50 16.39
C GLU A 349 -3.82 -16.57 15.24
N VAL A 350 -2.89 -15.84 14.64
CA VAL A 350 -3.16 -14.70 13.72
C VAL A 350 -3.80 -15.13 12.40
N ALA A 351 -3.58 -16.36 11.97
CA ALA A 351 -4.11 -16.87 10.71
C ALA A 351 -5.65 -16.87 10.69
N HIS A 352 -6.30 -17.41 11.72
CA HIS A 352 -7.76 -17.53 11.75
C HIS A 352 -8.45 -16.17 11.71
N ASP A 353 -8.00 -15.22 12.54
CA ASP A 353 -8.57 -13.88 12.60
C ASP A 353 -8.35 -13.10 11.31
N MET A 354 -7.20 -13.27 10.66
CA MET A 354 -6.97 -12.65 9.34
C MET A 354 -7.86 -13.28 8.26
N SER A 355 -8.02 -14.60 8.23
CA SER A 355 -8.93 -15.27 7.30
C SER A 355 -10.37 -14.77 7.47
N VAL A 356 -10.83 -14.60 8.71
CA VAL A 356 -12.17 -14.06 9.00
C VAL A 356 -12.27 -12.59 8.57
N ALA A 357 -11.31 -11.76 8.97
CA ALA A 357 -11.38 -10.31 8.74
C ALA A 357 -11.16 -9.90 7.28
N LEU A 358 -10.49 -10.74 6.48
CA LEU A 358 -10.28 -10.52 5.04
C LEU A 358 -11.27 -11.29 4.17
N SER A 359 -12.14 -12.11 4.77
CA SER A 359 -13.19 -12.81 4.05
C SER A 359 -14.15 -11.82 3.41
N LYS A 360 -14.48 -12.06 2.13
CA LYS A 360 -15.56 -11.35 1.43
C LYS A 360 -16.95 -11.90 1.79
N MET A 361 -17.04 -12.97 2.57
CA MET A 361 -18.32 -13.54 2.98
C MET A 361 -18.95 -12.69 4.06
N GLN A 362 -20.21 -12.29 3.87
CA GLN A 362 -20.97 -11.65 4.93
C GLN A 362 -21.24 -12.68 6.03
N PRO A 363 -21.03 -12.35 7.31
CA PRO A 363 -21.40 -13.24 8.41
C PRO A 363 -22.92 -13.46 8.35
N ASN A 364 -23.34 -14.72 8.47
CA ASN A 364 -24.76 -15.04 8.64
C ASN A 364 -25.26 -14.29 9.88
N LYS A 365 -26.20 -13.37 9.68
CA LYS A 365 -26.95 -12.77 10.78
C LYS A 365 -27.80 -13.88 11.38
N PHE A 366 -27.39 -14.39 12.53
CA PHE A 366 -28.25 -15.19 13.40
C PHE A 366 -29.18 -14.26 14.18
#